data_AF-A0A972RUY9-F1
#
_entry.id   AF-A0A972RUY9-F1
#
_cell.length_a   1.000
_cell.length_b   1.000
_cell.length_c   1.000
_cell.angle_alpha   90.00
_cell.angle_beta   90.00
_cell.angle_gamma   90.00
#
_symmetry.space_group_name_H-M   'P 1'
#
loop_
_entity.id
_entity.type
_entity.pdbx_description
1 polymer ?
#
loop_
_entity_poly.entity_id
_entity_poly.type
_entity_poly.pdbx_seq_one_letter_code
_entity_poly.pdbx_strand_id
1 'polypeptide(L)'
;MLLEEANALMSSPEAIAYAVASFPMLVNIYADPILQKIVTVYPTDKPVMSIPRLRWTAKIIDEKGNVQEYMFPTATRMIRPDFKQFKVATSANLYAELGVAKGDFRISKRNFKVVSVDVKVDDGNTTEIVNVPIIALADARGNFAYDNLVVPGVEGGVYKVQGSVDFDTGTITWSLVTIEPGDKTVTPDKLEVKFRIFGNGNGRGVVRAYPRQDIIDVNADIEDSFEVENIEEVIQDWKSLFNVNIIAELKNFVKHQIKLNRDFEIAEILESNIPYLQTINQYREVDLSQFIGDNFKAANVLDVFKNIIPAINALVEQMRRTNNMEVQYLACGIDVAAILKSLQEYVVRFDKFEGTGGVKAGGTPDFAKLEIVESYAISPDLIHLLITNPTLSQSTLLMVTYKPLYILLSVDNSIRRTFIKSRTWIGLVRPEGHGVIRLKNYEAFLSMGA
;
A
#
# COMPACT_ATOMS: atom_id res chain seq x y z
N MET A 1 -4.92 31.33 -18.80
CA MET A 1 -4.65 32.01 -17.51
C MET A 1 -3.22 31.77 -16.97
N LEU A 2 -2.27 31.28 -17.79
CA LEU A 2 -0.84 31.12 -17.41
C LEU A 2 0.08 32.13 -18.15
N LEU A 3 -0.45 32.85 -19.13
CA LEU A 3 0.28 33.84 -19.93
C LEU A 3 0.14 35.28 -19.39
N GLU A 4 -0.88 35.56 -18.57
CA GLU A 4 -1.10 36.91 -18.02
C GLU A 4 -0.25 37.21 -16.78
N GLU A 5 0.14 36.20 -15.99
CA GLU A 5 1.01 36.41 -14.82
C GLU A 5 2.48 36.69 -15.18
N ALA A 6 2.94 36.30 -16.38
CA ALA A 6 4.29 36.62 -16.86
C ALA A 6 4.49 38.13 -17.10
N ASN A 7 3.42 38.87 -17.41
CA ASN A 7 3.50 40.32 -17.61
C ASN A 7 3.44 41.12 -16.30
N ALA A 8 2.96 40.54 -15.20
CA ALA A 8 2.85 41.25 -13.92
C ALA A 8 4.22 41.39 -13.20
N LEU A 9 5.13 40.44 -13.42
CA LEU A 9 6.50 40.45 -12.87
C LEU A 9 7.41 41.56 -13.44
N MET A 10 7.02 42.20 -14.55
CA MET A 10 7.77 43.28 -15.20
C MET A 10 7.62 44.65 -14.52
N SER A 11 6.81 44.77 -13.45
CA SER A 11 6.47 46.07 -12.83
C SER A 11 7.10 46.34 -11.46
N SER A 12 7.98 45.46 -10.97
CA SER A 12 8.75 45.75 -9.75
C SER A 12 9.88 46.74 -10.07
N PRO A 13 10.07 47.83 -9.28
CA PRO A 13 11.21 48.73 -9.41
C PRO A 13 12.58 48.03 -9.28
N GLU A 14 12.62 46.82 -8.70
CA GLU A 14 13.83 45.98 -8.64
C GLU A 14 14.20 45.35 -10.00
N ALA A 15 13.25 45.22 -10.93
CA ALA A 15 13.49 44.64 -12.26
C ALA A 15 14.26 45.59 -13.20
N ILE A 16 14.20 46.91 -12.96
CA ILE A 16 14.81 47.92 -13.84
C ILE A 16 16.32 48.04 -13.59
N ALA A 17 16.82 47.67 -12.41
CA ALA A 17 18.26 47.65 -12.12
C ALA A 17 19.01 46.44 -12.73
N TYR A 18 18.28 45.39 -13.16
CA TYR A 18 18.85 44.17 -13.78
C TYR A 18 19.05 44.27 -15.31
N ALA A 19 18.70 45.39 -15.93
CA ALA A 19 18.61 45.50 -17.40
C ALA A 19 19.92 45.82 -18.14
N VAL A 20 21.07 46.03 -17.46
CA VAL A 20 22.33 46.45 -18.13
C VAL A 20 23.40 45.34 -18.21
N ALA A 21 23.10 44.13 -17.75
CA ALA A 21 23.90 42.92 -18.03
C ALA A 21 22.96 41.71 -18.15
N SER A 22 22.02 41.76 -19.09
CA SER A 22 20.95 40.77 -19.19
C SER A 22 21.48 39.46 -19.79
N PHE A 23 21.83 38.50 -18.93
CA PHE A 23 21.74 37.08 -19.26
C PHE A 23 20.35 36.82 -19.86
N PRO A 24 20.23 36.12 -21.01
CA PRO A 24 18.94 35.89 -21.64
C PRO A 24 18.02 35.13 -20.69
N MET A 25 16.93 35.80 -20.32
CA MET A 25 15.81 35.33 -19.49
C MET A 25 15.58 33.82 -19.63
N LEU A 26 15.36 33.17 -18.49
CA LEU A 26 15.06 31.75 -18.37
C LEU A 26 13.66 31.45 -18.94
N VAL A 27 13.54 31.39 -20.27
CA VAL A 27 12.27 31.05 -20.97
C VAL A 27 11.77 29.64 -20.62
N ASN A 28 12.63 28.77 -20.07
CA ASN A 28 12.23 27.50 -19.47
C ASN A 28 12.40 27.56 -17.95
N ILE A 29 11.35 28.02 -17.28
CA ILE A 29 11.33 28.21 -15.83
C ILE A 29 11.49 26.87 -15.10
N TYR A 30 11.06 25.74 -15.69
CA TYR A 30 11.13 24.41 -15.08
C TYR A 30 12.14 23.48 -15.79
N ALA A 31 12.93 22.78 -14.98
CA ALA A 31 13.76 21.68 -15.41
C ALA A 31 13.05 20.36 -15.07
N ASP A 32 12.51 19.71 -16.11
CA ASP A 32 11.73 18.47 -16.01
C ASP A 32 12.64 17.22 -16.00
N PRO A 33 12.76 16.48 -14.87
CA PRO A 33 13.54 15.24 -14.77
C PRO A 33 12.85 14.04 -15.47
N ILE A 34 13.57 12.96 -15.74
CA ILE A 34 12.99 11.76 -16.37
C ILE A 34 12.01 11.08 -15.41
N LEU A 35 12.37 11.02 -14.12
CA LEU A 35 11.52 10.50 -13.05
C LEU A 35 10.39 11.47 -12.65
N GLN A 36 10.19 12.59 -13.34
CA GLN A 36 9.09 13.51 -13.01
C GLN A 36 7.72 12.85 -13.09
N LYS A 37 7.54 11.87 -13.98
CA LYS A 37 6.25 11.17 -14.14
C LYS A 37 5.79 10.47 -12.87
N ILE A 38 6.73 10.03 -12.03
CA ILE A 38 6.44 9.35 -10.76
C ILE A 38 6.32 10.32 -9.58
N VAL A 39 6.58 11.61 -9.80
CA VAL A 39 6.59 12.65 -8.77
C VAL A 39 5.42 13.61 -8.98
N THR A 40 4.68 13.91 -7.91
CA THR A 40 3.69 14.99 -7.96
C THR A 40 4.40 16.32 -7.76
N VAL A 41 4.33 17.23 -8.74
CA VAL A 41 4.97 18.55 -8.66
C VAL A 41 4.01 19.59 -8.11
N TYR A 42 4.43 20.33 -7.09
CA TYR A 42 3.64 21.38 -6.46
C TYR A 42 4.43 22.70 -6.37
N PRO A 43 4.03 23.75 -7.09
CA PRO A 43 4.64 25.07 -6.94
C PRO A 43 4.17 25.73 -5.63
N THR A 44 5.08 26.41 -4.94
CA THR A 44 4.78 27.19 -3.73
C THR A 44 5.43 28.56 -3.80
N ASP A 45 4.78 29.58 -3.26
CA ASP A 45 5.35 30.92 -3.10
C ASP A 45 5.99 31.12 -1.72
N LYS A 46 6.04 30.07 -0.89
CA LYS A 46 6.59 30.10 0.46
C LYS A 46 7.76 29.11 0.59
N PRO A 47 8.85 29.49 1.28
CA PRO A 47 10.00 28.61 1.50
C PRO A 47 9.68 27.47 2.47
N VAL A 48 8.69 27.63 3.34
CA VAL A 48 8.25 26.61 4.29
C VAL A 48 6.77 26.32 4.08
N MET A 49 6.41 25.04 4.02
CA MET A 49 5.04 24.56 3.84
C MET A 49 4.75 23.38 4.77
N SER A 50 3.60 23.39 5.41
CA SER A 50 3.10 22.26 6.19
C SER A 50 2.09 21.46 5.35
N ILE A 51 2.35 20.16 5.19
CA ILE A 51 1.46 19.25 4.45
C ILE A 51 0.60 18.48 5.48
N PRO A 52 -0.71 18.79 5.58
CA PRO A 52 -1.58 18.06 6.49
C PRO A 52 -1.93 16.68 5.92
N ARG A 53 -1.79 15.67 6.75
CA ARG A 53 -2.27 14.31 6.51
C ARG A 53 -3.37 13.98 7.48
N LEU A 54 -4.54 13.71 6.92
CA LEU A 54 -5.66 13.22 7.69
C LEU A 54 -5.66 11.69 7.63
N ARG A 55 -5.36 11.06 8.77
CA ARG A 55 -5.46 9.60 8.94
C ARG A 55 -6.60 9.31 9.90
N TRP A 56 -7.44 8.33 9.59
CA TRP A 56 -8.50 7.91 10.48
C TRP A 56 -8.03 6.73 11.33
N THR A 57 -8.28 6.80 12.64
CA THR A 57 -7.93 5.73 13.58
C THR A 57 -9.20 5.24 14.27
N ALA A 58 -9.36 3.92 14.33
CA ALA A 58 -10.45 3.24 15.01
C ALA A 58 -9.92 2.63 16.31
N LYS A 59 -10.58 2.96 17.43
CA LYS A 59 -10.41 2.32 18.73
C LYS A 59 -11.49 1.25 18.86
N ILE A 60 -11.07 -0.01 18.96
CA ILE A 60 -11.94 -1.12 19.36
C ILE A 60 -11.82 -1.23 20.88
N ILE A 61 -12.91 -0.96 21.59
CA ILE A 61 -12.99 -1.10 23.04
C ILE A 61 -13.71 -2.40 23.33
N ASP A 62 -13.04 -3.33 24.00
CA ASP A 62 -13.61 -4.63 24.39
C ASP A 62 -14.64 -4.48 25.52
N GLU A 63 -15.38 -5.53 25.87
CA GLU A 63 -16.36 -5.49 26.97
C GLU A 63 -15.75 -5.19 28.34
N LYS A 64 -14.47 -5.52 28.50
CA LYS A 64 -13.69 -5.26 29.72
C LYS A 64 -13.08 -3.86 29.74
N GLY A 65 -13.20 -3.09 28.65
CA GLY A 65 -12.63 -1.75 28.53
C GLY A 65 -11.21 -1.70 27.95
N ASN A 66 -10.64 -2.83 27.55
CA ASN A 66 -9.34 -2.87 26.88
C ASN A 66 -9.45 -2.21 25.50
N VAL A 67 -8.49 -1.36 25.15
CA VAL A 67 -8.50 -0.57 23.91
C VAL A 67 -7.44 -1.10 22.95
N GLN A 68 -7.84 -1.35 21.71
CA GLN A 68 -6.93 -1.61 20.59
C GLN A 68 -7.15 -0.58 19.50
N GLU A 69 -6.06 -0.01 18.99
CA GLU A 69 -6.07 1.03 17.96
C GLU A 69 -5.63 0.48 16.62
N TYR A 70 -6.40 0.81 15.59
CA TYR A 70 -6.15 0.40 14.21
C TYR A 70 -6.36 1.56 13.26
N MET A 71 -5.49 1.70 12.26
CA MET A 71 -5.70 2.64 11.17
C MET A 71 -6.78 2.13 10.22
N PHE A 72 -7.62 3.04 9.70
CA PHE A 72 -8.70 2.69 8.78
C PHE A 72 -8.96 3.77 7.71
N PRO A 73 -9.61 3.43 6.59
CA PRO A 73 -10.08 2.09 6.18
C PRO A 73 -8.92 1.11 5.95
N THR A 74 -9.13 -0.18 6.24
CA THR A 74 -8.16 -1.25 5.97
C THR A 74 -8.87 -2.52 5.54
N ALA A 75 -8.27 -3.27 4.60
CA ALA A 75 -8.79 -4.57 4.16
C ALA A 75 -8.15 -5.76 4.89
N THR A 76 -7.14 -5.53 5.73
CA THR A 76 -6.36 -6.61 6.38
C THR A 76 -7.07 -7.17 7.61
N ARG A 77 -7.88 -6.35 8.27
CA ARG A 77 -8.58 -6.69 9.50
C ARG A 77 -9.95 -6.06 9.52
N MET A 78 -10.87 -6.74 10.19
CA MET A 78 -12.21 -6.25 10.36
C MET A 78 -12.29 -5.41 11.64
N ILE A 79 -12.73 -4.16 11.49
CA ILE A 79 -12.80 -3.19 12.59
C ILE A 79 -14.14 -3.31 13.31
N ARG A 80 -14.24 -4.34 14.15
CA ARG A 80 -15.42 -4.63 14.98
C ARG A 80 -14.96 -5.33 16.26
N PRO A 81 -15.76 -5.34 17.34
CA PRO A 81 -15.47 -6.15 18.51
C PRO A 81 -15.26 -7.62 18.12
N ASP A 82 -14.36 -8.28 18.84
CA ASP A 82 -13.97 -9.65 18.57
C ASP A 82 -15.10 -10.64 18.85
N PHE A 83 -14.97 -11.84 18.26
CA PHE A 83 -15.87 -12.93 18.59
C PHE A 83 -15.61 -13.46 19.99
N LYS A 84 -16.68 -13.73 20.72
CA LYS A 84 -16.65 -14.47 21.97
C LYS A 84 -17.08 -15.91 21.69
N GLN A 85 -16.31 -16.86 22.19
CA GLN A 85 -16.49 -18.29 21.95
C GLN A 85 -16.23 -19.04 23.24
N PHE A 86 -17.23 -19.75 23.74
CA PHE A 86 -17.14 -20.52 24.99
C PHE A 86 -18.25 -21.59 25.04
N LYS A 87 -18.08 -22.53 25.97
CA LYS A 87 -18.98 -23.67 26.18
C LYS A 87 -20.02 -23.35 27.26
N VAL A 88 -21.29 -23.64 27.00
CA VAL A 88 -22.43 -23.37 27.90
C VAL A 88 -23.20 -24.65 28.22
N ALA A 89 -23.80 -24.70 29.41
CA ALA A 89 -24.69 -25.79 29.79
C ALA A 89 -26.02 -25.77 29.00
N THR A 90 -26.87 -26.78 29.21
CA THR A 90 -28.20 -26.91 28.58
C THR A 90 -29.13 -25.73 28.82
N SER A 91 -28.95 -25.02 29.94
CA SER A 91 -29.58 -23.72 30.21
C SER A 91 -28.52 -22.80 30.80
N ALA A 92 -28.28 -21.66 30.16
CA ALA A 92 -27.27 -20.71 30.60
C ALA A 92 -27.65 -19.27 30.22
N ASN A 93 -26.98 -18.31 30.85
CA ASN A 93 -27.06 -16.91 30.46
C ASN A 93 -25.72 -16.46 29.87
N LEU A 94 -25.72 -16.09 28.59
CA LEU A 94 -24.53 -15.71 27.85
C LEU A 94 -23.81 -14.47 28.40
N TYR A 95 -24.53 -13.55 29.04
CA TYR A 95 -23.92 -12.37 29.69
C TYR A 95 -23.25 -12.77 31.00
N ALA A 96 -23.87 -13.66 31.79
CA ALA A 96 -23.32 -14.15 33.04
C ALA A 96 -22.02 -14.94 32.82
N GLU A 97 -21.99 -15.81 31.80
CA GLU A 97 -20.80 -16.58 31.42
C GLU A 97 -19.63 -15.68 30.97
N LEU A 98 -19.95 -14.51 30.38
CA LEU A 98 -18.95 -13.51 30.01
C LEU A 98 -18.55 -12.58 31.18
N GLY A 99 -19.24 -12.66 32.32
CA GLY A 99 -19.03 -11.77 33.46
C GLY A 99 -19.43 -10.32 33.20
N VAL A 100 -20.43 -10.09 32.33
CA VAL A 100 -20.91 -8.75 31.97
C VAL A 100 -22.36 -8.53 32.40
N ALA A 101 -22.70 -7.29 32.75
CA ALA A 101 -24.06 -6.94 33.17
C ALA A 101 -25.05 -7.03 32.00
N LYS A 102 -26.23 -7.59 32.27
CA LYS A 102 -27.36 -7.61 31.32
C LYS A 102 -27.87 -6.17 31.12
N GLY A 103 -28.05 -5.75 29.87
CA GLY A 103 -28.55 -4.41 29.49
C GLY A 103 -27.46 -3.45 29.01
N ASP A 104 -26.23 -3.62 29.52
CA ASP A 104 -25.04 -2.88 29.11
C ASP A 104 -24.56 -3.26 27.70
N PHE A 105 -24.89 -4.48 27.28
CA PHE A 105 -24.47 -5.07 26.01
C PHE A 105 -25.64 -5.70 25.29
N ARG A 106 -25.53 -5.77 23.96
CA ARG A 106 -26.46 -6.48 23.07
C ARG A 106 -25.71 -7.56 22.30
N ILE A 107 -26.28 -8.74 22.21
CA ILE A 107 -25.76 -9.84 21.40
C ILE A 107 -26.16 -9.64 19.93
N SER A 108 -25.22 -9.85 19.02
CA SER A 108 -25.47 -9.74 17.59
C SER A 108 -26.15 -10.97 17.03
N LYS A 109 -27.44 -10.86 16.68
CA LYS A 109 -28.21 -11.94 16.02
C LYS A 109 -27.51 -12.48 14.76
N ARG A 110 -26.97 -11.58 13.94
CA ARG A 110 -26.24 -11.92 12.69
C ARG A 110 -24.99 -12.77 12.92
N ASN A 111 -24.33 -12.61 14.07
CA ASN A 111 -23.04 -13.22 14.33
C ASN A 111 -23.10 -14.41 15.28
N PHE A 112 -24.29 -14.74 15.79
CA PHE A 112 -24.52 -15.89 16.65
C PHE A 112 -24.54 -17.19 15.85
N LYS A 113 -23.78 -18.18 16.31
CA LYS A 113 -23.78 -19.54 15.78
C LYS A 113 -23.31 -20.53 16.85
N VAL A 114 -23.74 -21.77 16.70
CA VAL A 114 -23.22 -22.93 17.44
C VAL A 114 -22.09 -23.56 16.63
N VAL A 115 -21.00 -23.94 17.29
CA VAL A 115 -19.76 -24.43 16.64
C VAL A 115 -19.44 -25.89 16.98
N SER A 116 -19.79 -26.34 18.19
CA SER A 116 -19.60 -27.73 18.59
C SER A 116 -20.53 -28.08 19.75
N VAL A 117 -20.71 -29.37 19.99
CA VAL A 117 -21.45 -29.93 21.13
C VAL A 117 -20.57 -30.96 21.81
N ASP A 118 -20.46 -30.87 23.12
CA ASP A 118 -19.94 -31.95 23.96
C ASP A 118 -21.09 -32.85 24.40
N VAL A 119 -20.97 -34.12 24.05
CA VAL A 119 -21.91 -35.19 24.44
C VAL A 119 -21.19 -36.19 25.33
N LYS A 120 -21.87 -36.62 26.39
CA LYS A 120 -21.44 -37.74 27.24
C LYS A 120 -21.96 -39.04 26.66
N VAL A 121 -21.05 -39.94 26.33
CA VAL A 121 -21.36 -41.30 25.88
C VAL A 121 -21.13 -42.24 27.05
N ASP A 122 -22.16 -42.99 27.42
CA ASP A 122 -22.13 -44.00 28.47
C ASP A 122 -22.35 -45.39 27.88
N ASP A 123 -21.38 -46.26 28.09
CA ASP A 123 -21.36 -47.68 27.68
C ASP A 123 -21.69 -48.62 28.86
N GLY A 124 -22.23 -48.08 29.97
CA GLY A 124 -22.60 -48.81 31.18
C GLY A 124 -21.44 -49.08 32.16
N ASN A 125 -20.19 -48.94 31.71
CA ASN A 125 -18.98 -49.11 32.53
C ASN A 125 -18.11 -47.84 32.61
N THR A 126 -18.13 -47.01 31.56
CA THR A 126 -17.30 -45.80 31.45
C THR A 126 -18.07 -44.69 30.75
N THR A 127 -17.91 -43.47 31.24
CA THR A 127 -18.49 -42.26 30.65
C THR A 127 -17.39 -41.45 29.97
N GLU A 128 -17.51 -41.20 28.67
CA GLU A 128 -16.57 -40.39 27.89
C GLU A 128 -17.25 -39.12 27.36
N ILE A 129 -16.53 -37.99 27.34
CA ILE A 129 -17.02 -36.73 26.74
C ILE A 129 -16.44 -36.61 25.33
N VAL A 130 -17.32 -36.66 24.33
CA VAL A 130 -16.97 -36.55 22.92
C VAL A 130 -17.39 -35.17 22.41
N ASN A 131 -16.45 -34.42 21.83
CA ASN A 131 -16.74 -33.15 21.15
C ASN A 131 -17.09 -33.44 19.69
N VAL A 132 -18.29 -33.04 19.27
CA VAL A 132 -18.75 -33.17 17.88
C VAL A 132 -18.87 -31.78 17.26
N PRO A 133 -18.12 -31.47 16.19
CA PRO A 133 -18.20 -30.18 15.53
C PRO A 133 -19.52 -30.06 14.75
N ILE A 134 -20.25 -28.98 14.99
CA ILE A 134 -21.51 -28.69 14.30
C ILE A 134 -21.59 -27.22 13.92
N ILE A 135 -22.34 -26.88 12.88
CA ILE A 135 -22.60 -25.48 12.55
C ILE A 135 -24.11 -25.29 12.46
N ALA A 136 -24.68 -24.68 13.50
CA ALA A 136 -26.09 -24.28 13.52
C ALA A 136 -26.21 -22.76 13.61
N LEU A 137 -27.04 -22.17 12.77
CA LEU A 137 -27.37 -20.76 12.77
C LEU A 137 -28.73 -20.56 13.43
N ALA A 138 -28.86 -19.50 14.24
CA ALA A 138 -30.14 -19.13 14.81
C ALA A 138 -31.00 -18.41 13.76
N ASP A 139 -32.29 -18.72 13.75
CA ASP A 139 -33.29 -18.01 12.96
C ASP A 139 -33.58 -16.61 13.54
N ALA A 140 -34.47 -15.86 12.90
CA ALA A 140 -34.86 -14.52 13.35
C ALA A 140 -35.51 -14.50 14.74
N ARG A 141 -36.11 -15.62 15.18
CA ARG A 141 -36.74 -15.82 16.48
C ARG A 141 -35.78 -16.37 17.53
N GLY A 142 -34.54 -16.68 17.15
CA GLY A 142 -33.53 -17.23 18.03
C GLY A 142 -33.51 -18.75 18.13
N ASN A 143 -34.33 -19.48 17.36
CA ASN A 143 -34.29 -20.94 17.36
C ASN A 143 -33.16 -21.45 16.48
N PHE A 144 -32.52 -22.53 16.90
CA PHE A 144 -31.52 -23.22 16.10
C PHE A 144 -31.74 -24.73 16.19
N ALA A 145 -31.43 -25.42 15.09
CA ALA A 145 -31.45 -26.87 15.04
C ALA A 145 -30.32 -27.38 14.14
N TYR A 146 -29.79 -28.54 14.49
CA TYR A 146 -28.89 -29.33 13.67
C TYR A 146 -29.39 -30.77 13.69
N ASP A 147 -29.84 -31.25 12.53
CA ASP A 147 -30.36 -32.59 12.34
C ASP A 147 -29.23 -33.54 11.91
N ASN A 148 -29.42 -34.84 12.13
CA ASN A 148 -28.51 -35.91 11.71
C ASN A 148 -27.10 -35.82 12.32
N LEU A 149 -27.01 -35.50 13.61
CA LEU A 149 -25.77 -35.61 14.38
C LEU A 149 -25.40 -37.08 14.57
N VAL A 150 -24.25 -37.49 14.04
CA VAL A 150 -23.63 -38.79 14.29
C VAL A 150 -22.53 -38.60 15.33
N VAL A 151 -22.60 -39.35 16.43
CA VAL A 151 -21.60 -39.27 17.50
C VAL A 151 -20.51 -40.31 17.23
N PRO A 152 -19.23 -39.89 17.14
CA PRO A 152 -18.12 -40.84 16.99
C PRO A 152 -18.11 -41.87 18.13
N GLY A 153 -18.01 -43.16 17.78
CA GLY A 153 -17.96 -44.26 18.76
C GLY A 153 -19.31 -44.80 19.22
N VAL A 154 -20.41 -44.35 18.60
CA VAL A 154 -21.79 -44.87 18.76
C VAL A 154 -22.27 -45.41 17.42
N GLU A 155 -22.63 -46.70 17.34
CA GLU A 155 -23.17 -47.31 16.14
C GLU A 155 -24.71 -47.14 16.08
N GLY A 156 -25.22 -46.73 14.91
CA GLY A 156 -26.66 -46.59 14.65
C GLY A 156 -27.36 -45.40 15.30
N GLY A 157 -26.69 -44.65 16.17
CA GLY A 157 -27.28 -43.50 16.87
C GLY A 157 -27.34 -42.23 15.99
N VAL A 158 -28.55 -41.72 15.75
CA VAL A 158 -28.77 -40.43 15.07
C VAL A 158 -29.45 -39.47 16.03
N TYR A 159 -28.85 -38.29 16.23
CA TYR A 159 -29.33 -37.31 17.18
C TYR A 159 -29.63 -35.96 16.50
N LYS A 160 -30.45 -35.14 17.15
CA LYS A 160 -30.76 -33.77 16.78
C LYS A 160 -30.40 -32.85 17.93
N VAL A 161 -29.68 -31.78 17.62
CA VAL A 161 -29.45 -30.69 18.57
C VAL A 161 -30.48 -29.61 18.26
N GLN A 162 -31.27 -29.21 19.24
CA GLN A 162 -32.23 -28.13 19.09
C GLN A 162 -32.25 -27.23 20.31
N GLY A 163 -32.45 -25.93 20.09
CA GLY A 163 -32.52 -24.96 21.17
C GLY A 163 -33.02 -23.61 20.71
N SER A 164 -33.14 -22.70 21.66
CA SER A 164 -33.45 -21.30 21.41
C SER A 164 -32.55 -20.39 22.23
N VAL A 165 -32.27 -19.20 21.66
CA VAL A 165 -31.58 -18.12 22.33
C VAL A 165 -32.45 -16.87 22.30
N ASP A 166 -32.71 -16.31 23.47
CA ASP A 166 -33.27 -14.98 23.60
C ASP A 166 -32.13 -13.97 23.61
N PHE A 167 -32.01 -13.19 22.53
CA PHE A 167 -30.94 -12.21 22.36
C PHE A 167 -31.05 -10.99 23.27
N ASP A 168 -32.27 -10.67 23.74
CA ASP A 168 -32.50 -9.52 24.61
C ASP A 168 -32.11 -9.87 26.05
N THR A 169 -32.43 -11.10 26.48
CA THR A 169 -32.07 -11.57 27.83
C THR A 169 -30.74 -12.30 27.92
N GLY A 170 -30.20 -12.76 26.79
CA GLY A 170 -29.01 -13.60 26.69
C GLY A 170 -29.23 -15.03 27.16
N THR A 171 -30.48 -15.45 27.36
CA THR A 171 -30.81 -16.79 27.85
C THR A 171 -30.75 -17.77 26.69
N ILE A 172 -29.99 -18.84 26.84
CA ILE A 172 -29.94 -19.93 25.88
C ILE A 172 -30.42 -21.21 26.54
N THR A 173 -31.32 -21.91 25.87
CA THR A 173 -31.78 -23.25 26.27
C THR A 173 -31.65 -24.19 25.10
N TRP A 174 -31.14 -25.39 25.34
CA TRP A 174 -30.97 -26.40 24.30
C TRP A 174 -31.05 -27.81 24.85
N SER A 175 -31.30 -28.75 23.96
CA SER A 175 -31.44 -30.17 24.25
C SER A 175 -30.88 -31.01 23.10
N LEU A 176 -30.40 -32.20 23.45
CA LEU A 176 -30.15 -33.27 22.49
C LEU A 176 -31.37 -34.17 22.43
N VAL A 177 -31.88 -34.45 21.23
CA VAL A 177 -33.02 -35.32 20.98
C VAL A 177 -32.53 -36.53 20.20
N THR A 178 -32.86 -37.73 20.66
CA THR A 178 -32.57 -38.97 19.94
C THR A 178 -33.60 -39.16 18.82
N ILE A 179 -33.15 -39.24 17.57
CA ILE A 179 -33.99 -39.59 16.42
C ILE A 179 -34.00 -41.12 16.28
N GLU A 180 -32.81 -41.72 16.20
CA GLU A 180 -32.61 -43.17 16.15
C GLU A 180 -31.71 -43.57 17.33
N PRO A 181 -32.13 -44.53 18.17
CA PRO A 181 -31.32 -44.97 19.30
C PRO A 181 -30.10 -45.75 18.80
N GLY A 182 -28.92 -45.41 19.32
CA GLY A 182 -27.70 -46.16 19.08
C GLY A 182 -27.47 -47.28 20.10
N ASP A 183 -26.33 -47.93 19.98
CA ASP A 183 -25.83 -48.96 20.90
C ASP A 183 -25.47 -48.43 22.30
N LYS A 184 -25.18 -47.12 22.42
CA LYS A 184 -24.76 -46.45 23.66
C LYS A 184 -25.70 -45.31 24.08
N THR A 185 -25.72 -45.02 25.38
CA THR A 185 -26.52 -43.90 25.91
C THR A 185 -25.76 -42.60 25.71
N VAL A 186 -26.37 -41.63 25.02
CA VAL A 186 -25.77 -40.32 24.76
C VAL A 186 -26.58 -39.24 25.45
N THR A 187 -25.91 -38.43 26.27
CA THR A 187 -26.52 -37.31 27.01
C THR A 187 -25.80 -35.99 26.71
N PRO A 188 -26.51 -34.85 26.69
CA PRO A 188 -25.90 -33.54 26.45
C PRO A 188 -25.03 -33.11 27.64
N ASP A 189 -23.84 -32.55 27.39
CA ASP A 189 -23.01 -31.92 28.42
C ASP A 189 -22.90 -30.41 28.22
N LYS A 190 -22.27 -29.98 27.13
CA LYS A 190 -22.03 -28.55 26.85
C LYS A 190 -22.20 -28.21 25.37
N LEU A 191 -22.54 -26.97 25.08
CA LEU A 191 -22.68 -26.41 23.74
C LEU A 191 -21.68 -25.29 23.55
N GLU A 192 -20.88 -25.33 22.49
CA GLU A 192 -19.98 -24.23 22.16
C GLU A 192 -20.69 -23.21 21.27
N VAL A 193 -20.85 -21.99 21.79
CA VAL A 193 -21.47 -20.87 21.10
C VAL A 193 -20.43 -19.85 20.69
N LYS A 194 -20.63 -19.23 19.53
CA LYS A 194 -19.80 -18.14 19.01
C LYS A 194 -20.66 -16.98 18.60
N PHE A 195 -20.41 -15.81 19.18
CA PHE A 195 -21.18 -14.59 18.90
C PHE A 195 -20.34 -13.34 19.12
N ARG A 196 -20.96 -12.18 18.92
CA ARG A 196 -20.37 -10.88 19.27
C ARG A 196 -21.31 -10.10 20.14
N ILE A 197 -20.71 -9.29 21.00
CA ILE A 197 -21.42 -8.33 21.83
C ILE A 197 -21.07 -6.92 21.39
N PHE A 198 -22.04 -6.02 21.51
CA PHE A 198 -21.89 -4.60 21.27
C PHE A 198 -22.37 -3.84 22.50
N GLY A 199 -21.67 -2.77 22.88
CA GLY A 199 -22.12 -1.90 23.95
C GLY A 199 -23.42 -1.20 23.63
N ASN A 200 -24.22 -0.96 24.66
CA ASN A 200 -25.46 -0.19 24.62
C ASN A 200 -25.28 1.13 25.39
N GLY A 201 -24.50 2.05 24.83
CA GLY A 201 -24.29 3.39 25.42
C GLY A 201 -23.33 3.45 26.62
N ASN A 202 -22.81 2.32 27.11
CA ASN A 202 -21.86 2.26 28.23
C ASN A 202 -20.39 2.55 27.86
N GLY A 203 -20.11 2.81 26.57
CA GLY A 203 -18.76 3.11 26.08
C GLY A 203 -17.79 1.91 26.02
N ARG A 204 -18.26 0.68 26.28
CA ARG A 204 -17.49 -0.59 26.17
C ARG A 204 -18.08 -1.45 25.05
N GLY A 205 -17.32 -2.39 24.47
CA GLY A 205 -17.83 -3.20 23.34
C GLY A 205 -18.21 -2.35 22.11
N VAL A 206 -17.54 -1.21 21.90
CA VAL A 206 -17.84 -0.25 20.83
C VAL A 206 -16.60 0.03 20.00
N VAL A 207 -16.83 0.42 18.75
CA VAL A 207 -15.78 0.95 17.87
C VAL A 207 -15.95 2.46 17.82
N ARG A 208 -14.90 3.21 18.13
CA ARG A 208 -14.85 4.67 18.01
C ARG A 208 -13.88 5.06 16.91
N ALA A 209 -14.28 5.95 16.03
CA ALA A 209 -13.41 6.54 15.00
C ALA A 209 -13.07 7.98 15.38
N TYR A 210 -11.82 8.38 15.17
CA TYR A 210 -11.40 9.77 15.30
C TYR A 210 -10.31 10.10 14.26
N PRO A 211 -10.24 11.37 13.81
CA PRO A 211 -9.17 11.83 12.95
C PRO A 211 -7.88 11.99 13.77
N ARG A 212 -6.78 11.49 13.22
CA ARG A 212 -5.42 11.78 13.67
C ARG A 212 -4.79 12.67 12.61
N GLN A 213 -4.49 13.91 12.99
CA GLN A 213 -3.74 14.81 12.15
C GLN A 213 -2.26 14.49 12.29
N ASP A 214 -1.62 14.24 11.16
CA ASP A 214 -0.18 14.11 11.03
C ASP A 214 0.28 15.22 10.09
N ILE A 215 1.37 15.91 10.40
CA ILE A 215 1.83 17.09 9.65
C ILE A 215 3.29 16.85 9.29
N ILE A 216 3.62 17.07 8.03
CA ILE A 216 5.02 17.16 7.60
C ILE A 216 5.31 18.61 7.29
N ASP A 217 6.28 19.15 8.01
CA ASP A 217 6.84 20.46 7.71
C ASP A 217 7.97 20.29 6.69
N VAL A 218 7.82 20.96 5.56
CA VAL A 218 8.74 20.92 4.44
C VAL A 218 9.45 22.25 4.34
N ASN A 219 10.78 22.21 4.25
CA ASN A 219 11.59 23.36 3.87
C ASN A 219 11.98 23.21 2.39
N ALA A 220 11.37 24.03 1.53
CA ALA A 220 11.63 24.11 0.10
C ALA A 220 12.81 25.02 -0.26
N ASP A 221 13.52 25.58 0.75
CA ASP A 221 14.71 26.41 0.59
C ASP A 221 16.01 25.58 0.56
N ILE A 222 15.96 24.38 -0.01
CA ILE A 222 17.15 23.56 -0.27
C ILE A 222 17.73 24.00 -1.62
N GLU A 223 19.00 24.44 -1.61
CA GLU A 223 19.65 25.03 -2.79
C GLU A 223 20.48 24.00 -3.56
N ASP A 224 20.24 23.91 -4.87
CA ASP A 224 21.22 23.39 -5.83
C ASP A 224 21.84 24.59 -6.55
N SER A 225 23.18 24.70 -6.55
CA SER A 225 23.89 25.89 -7.00
C SER A 225 25.12 25.56 -7.82
N PHE A 226 25.21 26.16 -9.01
CA PHE A 226 26.39 26.11 -9.88
C PHE A 226 27.04 27.48 -9.90
N GLU A 227 28.29 27.54 -9.45
CA GLU A 227 29.14 28.72 -9.64
C GLU A 227 29.69 28.71 -11.07
N VAL A 228 29.64 29.88 -11.70
CA VAL A 228 30.07 30.06 -13.08
C VAL A 228 31.31 30.96 -13.07
N GLU A 229 32.47 30.38 -13.35
CA GLU A 229 33.76 31.06 -13.28
C GLU A 229 34.13 31.79 -14.58
N ASN A 230 34.65 33.01 -14.46
CA ASN A 230 35.42 33.79 -15.47
C ASN A 230 35.03 33.58 -16.94
N ILE A 231 33.82 33.99 -17.34
CA ILE A 231 33.40 33.82 -18.75
C ILE A 231 33.46 35.10 -19.59
N GLU A 232 33.77 36.27 -19.04
CA GLU A 232 33.68 37.51 -19.85
C GLU A 232 34.63 37.52 -21.06
N GLU A 233 35.90 37.16 -20.87
CA GLU A 233 36.89 37.11 -21.97
C GLU A 233 36.63 35.93 -22.93
N VAL A 234 36.32 34.75 -22.38
CA VAL A 234 36.03 33.54 -23.16
C VAL A 234 34.76 33.71 -24.00
N ILE A 235 33.71 34.34 -23.48
CA ILE A 235 32.49 34.64 -24.27
C ILE A 235 32.82 35.56 -25.44
N GLN A 236 33.63 36.60 -25.20
CA GLN A 236 33.98 37.55 -26.24
C GLN A 236 34.81 36.90 -27.35
N ASP A 237 35.83 36.12 -26.97
CA ASP A 237 36.71 35.42 -27.91
C ASP A 237 35.95 34.37 -28.72
N TRP A 238 35.14 33.54 -28.08
CA TRP A 238 34.44 32.46 -28.79
C TRP A 238 33.28 32.96 -29.64
N LYS A 239 32.60 34.03 -29.22
CA LYS A 239 31.61 34.70 -30.07
C LYS A 239 32.29 35.34 -31.29
N SER A 240 33.48 35.93 -31.11
CA SER A 240 34.22 36.56 -32.19
C SER A 240 34.87 35.54 -33.15
N LEU A 241 35.40 34.43 -32.64
CA LEU A 241 36.13 33.42 -33.42
C LEU A 241 35.20 32.39 -34.07
N PHE A 242 34.18 31.92 -33.35
CA PHE A 242 33.35 30.79 -33.76
C PHE A 242 31.87 31.12 -33.92
N ASN A 243 31.45 32.36 -33.61
CA ASN A 243 30.04 32.78 -33.59
C ASN A 243 29.13 31.89 -32.72
N VAL A 244 29.70 31.27 -31.68
CA VAL A 244 28.98 30.40 -30.74
C VAL A 244 28.49 31.22 -29.54
N ASN A 245 27.23 31.01 -29.14
CA ASN A 245 26.68 31.62 -27.92
C ASN A 245 26.87 30.68 -26.72
N ILE A 246 28.07 30.73 -26.13
CA ILE A 246 28.44 29.90 -24.97
C ILE A 246 27.48 30.06 -23.79
N ILE A 247 26.92 31.25 -23.58
CA ILE A 247 25.98 31.49 -22.48
C ILE A 247 24.72 30.63 -22.63
N ALA A 248 24.20 30.51 -23.86
CA ALA A 248 23.03 29.69 -24.13
C ALA A 248 23.31 28.19 -23.98
N GLU A 249 24.50 27.74 -24.40
CA GLU A 249 24.93 26.35 -24.22
C GLU A 249 25.15 26.00 -22.75
N LEU A 250 25.90 26.82 -22.01
CA LEU A 250 26.15 26.63 -20.58
C LEU A 250 24.83 26.55 -19.79
N LYS A 251 23.86 27.43 -20.10
CA LYS A 251 22.52 27.38 -19.51
C LYS A 251 21.84 26.04 -19.72
N ASN A 252 21.91 25.48 -20.93
CA ASN A 252 21.31 24.19 -21.25
C ASN A 252 22.04 23.05 -20.54
N PHE A 253 23.37 23.09 -20.46
CA PHE A 253 24.17 22.11 -19.72
C PHE A 253 23.86 22.11 -18.23
N VAL A 254 23.89 23.28 -17.58
CA VAL A 254 23.55 23.40 -16.15
C VAL A 254 22.11 22.95 -15.90
N LYS A 255 21.17 23.31 -16.78
CA LYS A 255 19.78 22.82 -16.70
C LYS A 255 19.71 21.30 -16.78
N HIS A 256 20.42 20.67 -17.71
CA HIS A 256 20.44 19.21 -17.84
C HIS A 256 21.10 18.53 -16.62
N GLN A 257 22.15 19.11 -16.08
CA GLN A 257 22.80 18.57 -14.88
C GLN A 257 21.88 18.64 -13.66
N ILE A 258 21.17 19.74 -13.44
CA ILE A 258 20.18 19.86 -12.36
C ILE A 258 19.07 18.80 -12.50
N LYS A 259 18.64 18.47 -13.73
CA LYS A 259 17.68 17.38 -13.95
C LYS A 259 18.24 16.03 -13.51
N LEU A 260 19.47 15.72 -13.91
CA LEU A 260 20.13 14.47 -13.54
C LEU A 260 20.34 14.36 -12.03
N ASN A 261 20.79 15.43 -11.38
CA ASN A 261 20.93 15.48 -9.92
C ASN A 261 19.60 15.16 -9.22
N ARG A 262 18.50 15.74 -9.71
CA ARG A 262 17.16 15.43 -9.19
C ARG A 262 16.73 13.98 -9.42
N ASP A 263 17.07 13.40 -10.58
CA ASP A 263 16.80 11.97 -10.83
C ASP A 263 17.56 11.07 -9.84
N PHE A 264 18.81 11.40 -9.51
CA PHE A 264 19.58 10.70 -8.47
C PHE A 264 19.00 10.88 -7.07
N GLU A 265 18.60 12.10 -6.71
CA GLU A 265 17.97 12.38 -5.41
C GLU A 265 16.65 11.59 -5.25
N ILE A 266 15.82 11.54 -6.29
CA ILE A 266 14.59 10.74 -6.29
C ILE A 266 14.92 9.25 -6.08
N ALA A 267 15.90 8.71 -6.81
CA ALA A 267 16.29 7.30 -6.68
C ALA A 267 16.80 6.99 -5.27
N GLU A 268 17.67 7.82 -4.71
CA GLU A 268 18.19 7.67 -3.35
C GLU A 268 17.07 7.70 -2.31
N ILE A 269 16.10 8.62 -2.44
CA ILE A 269 14.93 8.69 -1.54
C ILE A 269 14.12 7.39 -1.63
N LEU A 270 13.90 6.85 -2.82
CA LEU A 270 13.16 5.59 -2.99
C LEU A 270 13.90 4.40 -2.37
N GLU A 271 15.22 4.30 -2.56
CA GLU A 271 16.04 3.25 -1.99
C GLU A 271 16.14 3.35 -0.46
N SER A 272 16.26 4.56 0.08
CA SER A 272 16.31 4.81 1.52
C SER A 272 15.04 4.36 2.26
N ASN A 273 13.91 4.27 1.55
CA ASN A 273 12.62 3.83 2.10
C ASN A 273 12.47 2.30 2.18
N ILE A 274 13.37 1.52 1.58
CA ILE A 274 13.30 0.04 1.55
C ILE A 274 13.16 -0.59 2.96
N PRO A 275 13.93 -0.19 3.99
CA PRO A 275 13.81 -0.77 5.33
C PRO A 275 12.40 -0.58 5.92
N TYR A 276 11.75 0.56 5.67
CA TYR A 276 10.38 0.78 6.10
C TYR A 276 9.40 -0.12 5.33
N LEU A 277 9.59 -0.31 4.03
CA LEU A 277 8.75 -1.19 3.22
C LEU A 277 8.77 -2.65 3.67
N GLN A 278 9.91 -3.12 4.18
CA GLN A 278 10.04 -4.44 4.78
C GLN A 278 9.12 -4.61 6.00
N THR A 279 8.97 -3.57 6.83
CA THR A 279 8.09 -3.63 8.02
C THR A 279 6.60 -3.75 7.67
N ILE A 280 6.19 -3.19 6.54
CA ILE A 280 4.79 -3.24 6.04
C ILE A 280 4.55 -4.34 5.00
N ASN A 281 5.53 -5.25 4.82
CA ASN A 281 5.53 -6.34 3.85
C ASN A 281 5.36 -5.89 2.38
N GLN A 282 5.66 -4.64 2.03
CA GLN A 282 5.60 -4.12 0.65
C GLN A 282 6.95 -4.25 -0.09
N TYR A 283 7.83 -5.07 0.44
CA TYR A 283 9.10 -5.46 -0.16
C TYR A 283 9.05 -6.93 -0.54
N ARG A 284 9.51 -7.27 -1.75
CA ARG A 284 9.63 -8.66 -2.20
C ARG A 284 10.96 -8.89 -2.89
N GLU A 285 11.50 -10.09 -2.73
CA GLU A 285 12.64 -10.56 -3.50
C GLU A 285 12.17 -11.68 -4.44
N VAL A 286 12.58 -11.59 -5.69
CA VAL A 286 12.37 -12.64 -6.69
C VAL A 286 13.74 -13.14 -7.09
N ASP A 287 14.08 -14.35 -6.65
CA ASP A 287 15.33 -15.00 -7.01
C ASP A 287 15.13 -15.92 -8.21
N LEU A 288 15.77 -15.59 -9.33
CA LEU A 288 15.67 -16.34 -10.57
C LEU A 288 16.61 -17.56 -10.61
N SER A 289 17.48 -17.75 -9.60
CA SER A 289 18.34 -18.93 -9.49
C SER A 289 17.58 -20.24 -9.34
N GLN A 290 16.35 -20.19 -8.80
CA GLN A 290 15.50 -21.36 -8.58
C GLN A 290 15.11 -22.07 -9.88
N PHE A 291 15.24 -21.40 -11.04
CA PHE A 291 14.93 -21.94 -12.36
C PHE A 291 16.15 -22.52 -13.09
N ILE A 292 17.31 -22.59 -12.42
CA ILE A 292 18.58 -23.12 -12.96
C ILE A 292 18.76 -24.62 -12.60
N GLY A 293 17.99 -25.17 -11.65
CA GLY A 293 18.14 -26.56 -11.16
C GLY A 293 17.42 -27.66 -11.96
N ASP A 294 17.83 -28.91 -11.75
CA ASP A 294 17.36 -30.10 -12.49
C ASP A 294 15.86 -30.44 -12.33
N ASN A 295 15.21 -29.97 -11.25
CA ASN A 295 13.81 -30.29 -10.96
C ASN A 295 12.80 -29.31 -11.59
N PHE A 296 13.21 -28.09 -11.95
CA PHE A 296 12.35 -27.06 -12.53
C PHE A 296 13.13 -26.24 -13.57
N LYS A 297 13.50 -26.88 -14.67
CA LYS A 297 14.17 -26.20 -15.79
C LYS A 297 13.12 -25.51 -16.65
N ALA A 298 13.16 -24.18 -16.73
CA ALA A 298 12.30 -23.44 -17.65
C ALA A 298 12.64 -23.81 -19.10
N ALA A 299 11.60 -24.03 -19.93
CA ALA A 299 11.78 -24.40 -21.34
C ALA A 299 12.32 -23.22 -22.18
N ASN A 300 12.05 -21.99 -21.75
CA ASN A 300 12.52 -20.76 -22.39
C ASN A 300 12.87 -19.71 -21.32
N VAL A 301 13.84 -18.85 -21.61
CA VAL A 301 14.23 -17.69 -20.79
C VAL A 301 13.02 -16.78 -20.52
N LEU A 302 12.11 -16.66 -21.49
CA LEU A 302 10.87 -15.91 -21.33
C LEU A 302 9.97 -16.47 -20.20
N ASP A 303 9.95 -17.78 -19.98
CA ASP A 303 9.15 -18.39 -18.92
C ASP A 303 9.73 -18.11 -17.54
N VAL A 304 11.05 -17.91 -17.44
CA VAL A 304 11.72 -17.44 -16.22
C VAL A 304 11.25 -16.03 -15.88
N PHE A 305 11.24 -15.11 -16.85
CA PHE A 305 10.83 -13.72 -16.64
C PHE A 305 9.32 -13.55 -16.40
N LYS A 306 8.47 -14.46 -16.90
CA LYS A 306 7.03 -14.47 -16.56
C LYS A 306 6.76 -14.61 -15.06
N ASN A 307 7.68 -15.19 -14.28
CA ASN A 307 7.53 -15.30 -12.82
C ASN A 307 7.57 -13.95 -12.09
N ILE A 308 8.03 -12.88 -12.74
CA ILE A 308 8.00 -11.53 -12.19
C ILE A 308 6.56 -10.99 -12.15
N ILE A 309 5.71 -11.36 -13.11
CA ILE A 309 4.33 -10.82 -13.24
C ILE A 309 3.45 -11.17 -12.02
N PRO A 310 3.41 -12.43 -11.52
CA PRO A 310 2.69 -12.75 -10.29
C PRO A 310 3.19 -11.96 -9.07
N ALA A 311 4.51 -11.71 -8.97
CA ALA A 311 5.08 -10.93 -7.86
C ALA A 311 4.62 -9.47 -7.91
N ILE A 312 4.61 -8.85 -9.11
CA ILE A 312 4.07 -7.51 -9.34
C ILE A 312 2.59 -7.45 -8.97
N ASN A 313 1.74 -8.32 -9.53
CA ASN A 313 0.30 -8.29 -9.30
C ASN A 313 -0.06 -8.49 -7.82
N ALA A 314 0.62 -9.41 -7.14
CA ALA A 314 0.38 -9.65 -5.73
C ALA A 314 0.86 -8.48 -4.85
N LEU A 315 1.90 -7.75 -5.25
CA LEU A 315 2.32 -6.53 -4.56
C LEU A 315 1.35 -5.36 -4.82
N VAL A 316 0.90 -5.17 -6.07
CA VAL A 316 -0.13 -4.17 -6.43
C VAL A 316 -1.40 -4.37 -5.60
N GLU A 317 -1.90 -5.60 -5.51
CA GLU A 317 -3.07 -5.91 -4.71
C GLU A 317 -2.84 -5.68 -3.21
N GLN A 318 -1.64 -5.96 -2.72
CA GLN A 318 -1.28 -5.68 -1.33
C GLN A 318 -1.23 -4.17 -1.03
N MET A 319 -0.65 -3.37 -1.93
CA MET A 319 -0.62 -1.92 -1.83
C MET A 319 -2.04 -1.34 -1.90
N ARG A 320 -2.88 -1.84 -2.82
CA ARG A 320 -4.29 -1.46 -2.94
C ARG A 320 -5.09 -1.75 -1.67
N ARG A 321 -4.91 -2.93 -1.06
CA ARG A 321 -5.58 -3.31 0.20
C ARG A 321 -5.16 -2.45 1.39
N THR A 322 -3.92 -1.95 1.38
CA THR A 322 -3.35 -1.17 2.47
C THR A 322 -3.69 0.30 2.34
N ASN A 323 -3.56 0.86 1.14
CA ASN A 323 -3.64 2.30 0.90
C ASN A 323 -4.94 2.76 0.24
N ASN A 324 -5.74 1.82 -0.27
CA ASN A 324 -6.93 2.09 -1.07
C ASN A 324 -6.67 3.02 -2.27
N MET A 325 -5.47 2.90 -2.87
CA MET A 325 -5.05 3.65 -4.04
C MET A 325 -4.44 2.68 -5.06
N GLU A 326 -4.56 3.02 -6.35
CA GLU A 326 -4.09 2.21 -7.46
C GLU A 326 -2.65 2.57 -7.84
N VAL A 327 -1.83 1.54 -8.07
CA VAL A 327 -0.47 1.72 -8.58
C VAL A 327 -0.54 2.10 -10.05
N GLN A 328 0.17 3.14 -10.45
CA GLN A 328 0.14 3.66 -11.83
C GLN A 328 1.48 3.47 -12.55
N TYR A 329 2.58 3.51 -11.81
CA TYR A 329 3.92 3.56 -12.38
C TYR A 329 4.83 2.46 -11.84
N LEU A 330 5.69 1.95 -12.73
CA LEU A 330 6.83 1.09 -12.43
C LEU A 330 8.11 1.86 -12.76
N ALA A 331 8.86 2.30 -11.76
CA ALA A 331 10.17 2.92 -11.96
C ALA A 331 11.27 1.86 -11.76
N CYS A 332 12.12 1.68 -12.75
CA CYS A 332 13.14 0.62 -12.74
C CYS A 332 14.41 1.02 -13.49
N GLY A 333 15.51 0.34 -13.17
CA GLY A 333 16.76 0.45 -13.90
C GLY A 333 16.64 -0.12 -15.32
N ILE A 334 17.63 0.20 -16.18
CA ILE A 334 17.58 -0.04 -17.62
C ILE A 334 17.37 -1.52 -17.97
N ASP A 335 18.13 -2.42 -17.36
CA ASP A 335 18.09 -3.86 -17.67
C ASP A 335 16.71 -4.46 -17.38
N VAL A 336 16.15 -4.11 -16.23
CA VAL A 336 14.84 -4.60 -15.79
C VAL A 336 13.71 -3.91 -16.54
N ALA A 337 13.86 -2.63 -16.90
CA ALA A 337 12.94 -1.95 -17.79
C ALA A 337 12.85 -2.67 -19.15
N ALA A 338 13.98 -3.11 -19.72
CA ALA A 338 14.01 -3.87 -20.96
C ALA A 338 13.25 -5.21 -20.83
N ILE A 339 13.46 -5.94 -19.73
CA ILE A 339 12.71 -7.17 -19.43
C ILE A 339 11.21 -6.88 -19.36
N LEU A 340 10.80 -5.90 -18.54
CA LEU A 340 9.38 -5.59 -18.31
C LEU A 340 8.67 -5.07 -19.57
N LYS A 341 9.32 -4.20 -20.35
CA LYS A 341 8.79 -3.71 -21.64
C LYS A 341 8.60 -4.85 -22.63
N SER A 342 9.58 -5.77 -22.71
CA SER A 342 9.46 -6.95 -23.58
C SER A 342 8.27 -7.82 -23.16
N LEU A 343 8.06 -8.04 -21.85
CA LEU A 343 6.93 -8.81 -21.32
C LEU A 343 5.58 -8.12 -21.63
N GLN A 344 5.48 -6.80 -21.49
CA GLN A 344 4.26 -6.06 -21.84
C GLN A 344 3.94 -6.18 -23.33
N GLU A 345 4.94 -6.07 -24.21
CA GLU A 345 4.75 -6.22 -25.66
C GLU A 345 4.28 -7.64 -26.04
N TYR A 346 4.85 -8.68 -25.42
CA TYR A 346 4.39 -10.06 -25.63
C TYR A 346 2.94 -10.26 -25.18
N VAL A 347 2.57 -9.74 -24.01
CA VAL A 347 1.19 -9.83 -23.49
C VAL A 347 0.18 -9.24 -24.46
N VAL A 348 0.49 -8.10 -25.10
CA VAL A 348 -0.37 -7.45 -26.10
C VAL A 348 -0.52 -8.29 -27.37
N ARG A 349 0.48 -9.10 -27.74
CA ARG A 349 0.45 -9.95 -28.95
C ARG A 349 -0.35 -11.25 -28.79
N PHE A 350 -0.63 -11.70 -27.56
CA PHE A 350 -1.44 -12.92 -27.31
C PHE A 350 -2.94 -12.73 -27.60
N ASP A 351 -3.41 -11.49 -27.79
CA ASP A 351 -4.83 -11.18 -28.06
C ASP A 351 -5.31 -11.65 -29.46
N LYS A 352 -4.44 -12.25 -30.28
CA LYS A 352 -4.76 -12.71 -31.64
C LYS A 352 -4.58 -14.22 -31.90
N PHE A 353 -4.35 -15.03 -30.87
CA PHE A 353 -4.31 -16.48 -31.02
C PHE A 353 -5.44 -17.17 -30.24
N GLU A 354 -6.52 -17.49 -30.94
CA GLU A 354 -7.47 -18.53 -30.52
C GLU A 354 -6.72 -19.87 -30.52
N GLY A 355 -6.40 -20.39 -29.33
CA GLY A 355 -5.68 -21.66 -29.19
C GLY A 355 -5.63 -22.17 -27.75
N THR A 356 -6.56 -23.06 -27.44
CA THR A 356 -6.63 -24.05 -26.34
C THR A 356 -5.47 -24.08 -25.32
N GLY A 357 -5.75 -23.65 -24.09
CA GLY A 357 -4.91 -23.96 -22.92
C GLY A 357 -4.85 -22.88 -21.84
N GLY A 358 -5.97 -22.58 -21.17
CA GLY A 358 -5.95 -22.22 -19.74
C GLY A 358 -5.31 -20.90 -19.29
N VAL A 359 -5.54 -19.78 -19.97
CA VAL A 359 -5.57 -18.46 -19.30
C VAL A 359 -6.76 -17.71 -19.86
N LYS A 360 -7.68 -17.25 -19.00
CA LYS A 360 -8.89 -16.52 -19.42
C LYS A 360 -8.49 -15.26 -20.21
N ALA A 361 -8.63 -15.33 -21.54
CA ALA A 361 -8.75 -14.19 -22.41
C ALA A 361 -10.03 -13.43 -22.03
N GLY A 362 -9.89 -12.15 -21.65
CA GLY A 362 -11.04 -11.32 -21.29
C GLY A 362 -10.75 -10.17 -20.32
N GLY A 363 -9.54 -10.04 -19.80
CA GLY A 363 -9.10 -8.85 -19.10
C GLY A 363 -7.68 -8.50 -19.52
N THR A 364 -7.45 -7.25 -19.92
CA THR A 364 -6.08 -6.72 -20.04
C THR A 364 -5.40 -6.98 -18.69
N PRO A 365 -4.29 -7.73 -18.63
CA PRO A 365 -3.60 -7.98 -17.36
C PRO A 365 -3.28 -6.64 -16.72
N ASP A 366 -3.54 -6.47 -15.41
CA ASP A 366 -3.32 -5.17 -14.75
C ASP A 366 -1.87 -4.67 -14.89
N PHE A 367 -0.91 -5.59 -15.04
CA PHE A 367 0.47 -5.29 -15.42
C PHE A 367 0.63 -4.51 -16.74
N ALA A 368 -0.22 -4.75 -17.74
CA ALA A 368 -0.16 -4.06 -19.03
C ALA A 368 -0.73 -2.63 -18.97
N LYS A 369 -1.40 -2.24 -17.87
CA LYS A 369 -1.88 -0.87 -17.65
C LYS A 369 -0.85 0.01 -16.94
N LEU A 370 0.17 -0.59 -16.32
CA LEU A 370 1.20 0.14 -15.60
C LEU A 370 2.20 0.78 -16.57
N GLU A 371 2.49 2.06 -16.37
CA GLU A 371 3.50 2.77 -17.17
C GLU A 371 4.90 2.47 -16.62
N ILE A 372 5.78 1.92 -17.48
CA ILE A 372 7.17 1.65 -17.12
C ILE A 372 8.00 2.91 -17.40
N VAL A 373 8.59 3.46 -16.33
CA VAL A 373 9.54 4.58 -16.37
C VAL A 373 10.94 4.02 -16.15
N GLU A 374 11.80 4.20 -17.14
CA GLU A 374 13.20 3.79 -17.06
C GLU A 374 14.07 4.96 -16.60
N SER A 375 15.01 4.69 -15.70
CA SER A 375 16.01 5.67 -15.29
C SER A 375 17.33 4.99 -14.96
N TYR A 376 18.43 5.60 -15.38
CA TYR A 376 19.78 5.16 -15.00
C TYR A 376 20.09 5.39 -13.51
N ALA A 377 19.38 6.32 -12.87
CA ALA A 377 19.61 6.65 -11.47
C ALA A 377 19.16 5.54 -10.50
N ILE A 378 18.25 4.66 -10.95
CA ILE A 378 17.72 3.55 -10.14
C ILE A 378 18.63 2.33 -10.32
N SER A 379 18.94 1.65 -9.22
CA SER A 379 19.72 0.41 -9.26
C SER A 379 19.11 -0.62 -10.23
N PRO A 380 19.95 -1.32 -11.02
CA PRO A 380 19.47 -2.14 -12.13
C PRO A 380 18.64 -3.35 -11.68
N ASP A 381 18.76 -3.80 -10.43
CA ASP A 381 18.04 -4.92 -9.84
C ASP A 381 16.66 -4.55 -9.24
N LEU A 382 16.32 -3.26 -9.18
CA LEU A 382 15.14 -2.77 -8.47
C LEU A 382 13.98 -2.40 -9.39
N ILE A 383 12.77 -2.76 -8.93
CA ILE A 383 11.49 -2.32 -9.48
C ILE A 383 10.72 -1.61 -8.37
N HIS A 384 10.52 -0.31 -8.54
CA HIS A 384 9.73 0.53 -7.66
C HIS A 384 8.30 0.67 -8.19
N LEU A 385 7.32 0.29 -7.39
CA LEU A 385 5.89 0.47 -7.65
C LEU A 385 5.45 1.75 -6.95
N LEU A 386 4.88 2.68 -7.71
CA LEU A 386 4.52 4.00 -7.19
C LEU A 386 3.07 4.37 -7.48
N ILE A 387 2.45 4.95 -6.46
CA ILE A 387 1.13 5.54 -6.51
C ILE A 387 1.31 7.06 -6.63
N THR A 388 0.81 7.66 -7.70
CA THR A 388 0.73 9.11 -7.82
C THR A 388 -0.72 9.56 -7.65
N ASN A 389 -0.90 10.74 -7.07
CA ASN A 389 -2.21 11.33 -6.89
C ASN A 389 -2.06 12.85 -6.97
N PRO A 390 -2.93 13.56 -7.72
CA PRO A 390 -2.87 15.02 -7.80
C PRO A 390 -3.08 15.71 -6.45
N THR A 391 -3.68 15.03 -5.48
CA THR A 391 -3.91 15.58 -4.14
C THR A 391 -2.65 15.44 -3.27
N LEU A 392 -2.12 16.58 -2.79
CA LEU A 392 -0.93 16.66 -1.93
C LEU A 392 -0.93 15.69 -0.74
N SER A 393 -2.08 15.53 -0.08
CA SER A 393 -2.18 14.68 1.11
C SER A 393 -2.17 13.20 0.78
N GLN A 394 -2.33 12.82 -0.49
CA GLN A 394 -2.43 11.46 -1.01
C GLN A 394 -1.27 11.08 -1.93
N SER A 395 -0.39 12.01 -2.30
CA SER A 395 0.79 11.70 -3.11
C SER A 395 1.82 10.89 -2.32
N THR A 396 2.47 9.95 -3.00
CA THR A 396 3.56 9.14 -2.43
C THR A 396 4.86 9.94 -2.42
N LEU A 397 5.22 10.49 -3.57
CA LEU A 397 6.43 11.28 -3.79
C LEU A 397 6.02 12.67 -4.25
N LEU A 398 6.58 13.70 -3.60
CA LEU A 398 6.24 15.09 -3.87
C LEU A 398 7.52 15.88 -4.14
N MET A 399 7.47 16.72 -5.17
CA MET A 399 8.44 17.78 -5.41
C MET A 399 7.77 19.13 -5.17
N VAL A 400 8.21 19.83 -4.15
CA VAL A 400 7.79 21.19 -3.84
C VAL A 400 8.77 22.16 -4.46
N THR A 401 8.30 22.97 -5.40
CA THR A 401 9.13 23.91 -6.14
C THR A 401 8.88 25.34 -5.66
N TYR A 402 9.88 25.95 -5.00
CA TYR A 402 9.79 27.33 -4.52
C TYR A 402 10.36 28.33 -5.52
N LYS A 403 11.60 28.12 -5.98
CA LYS A 403 12.22 28.92 -7.07
C LYS A 403 12.93 27.98 -8.04
N PRO A 404 12.35 27.69 -9.21
CA PRO A 404 12.79 26.53 -10.01
C PRO A 404 14.14 26.71 -10.70
N LEU A 405 14.44 27.90 -11.25
CA LEU A 405 15.77 28.25 -11.74
C LEU A 405 15.90 29.78 -11.77
N TYR A 406 16.96 30.31 -11.19
CA TYR A 406 17.24 31.75 -11.18
C TYR A 406 18.74 32.02 -11.17
N ILE A 407 19.13 33.19 -11.66
CA ILE A 407 20.52 33.65 -11.67
C ILE A 407 20.70 34.64 -10.54
N LEU A 408 21.78 34.50 -9.79
CA LEU A 408 22.16 35.42 -8.73
C LEU A 408 23.59 35.90 -8.95
N LEU A 409 23.78 37.21 -8.92
CA LEU A 409 25.09 37.85 -8.92
C LEU A 409 25.47 38.15 -7.47
N SER A 410 26.58 37.58 -7.02
CA SER A 410 27.15 37.89 -5.71
C SER A 410 28.52 38.54 -5.89
N VAL A 411 28.81 39.54 -5.07
CA VAL A 411 30.13 40.16 -5.01
C VAL A 411 30.71 39.80 -3.65
N ASP A 412 31.72 38.92 -3.67
CA ASP A 412 32.47 38.55 -2.47
C ASP A 412 33.96 38.77 -2.74
N ASN A 413 34.67 39.36 -1.77
CA ASN A 413 36.08 39.76 -1.90
C ASN A 413 36.43 40.52 -3.21
N SER A 414 35.56 41.46 -3.62
CA SER A 414 35.75 42.27 -4.85
C SER A 414 35.77 41.49 -6.16
N ILE A 415 35.43 40.19 -6.15
CA ILE A 415 35.27 39.36 -7.34
C ILE A 415 33.77 39.18 -7.61
N ARG A 416 33.34 39.48 -8.83
CA ARG A 416 31.97 39.21 -9.27
C ARG A 416 31.83 37.72 -9.60
N ARG A 417 30.89 37.05 -8.94
CA ARG A 417 30.57 35.64 -9.18
C ARG A 417 29.13 35.51 -9.62
N THR A 418 28.90 34.70 -10.64
CA THR A 418 27.56 34.41 -11.14
C THR A 418 27.15 33.01 -10.72
N PHE A 419 25.98 32.88 -10.11
CA PHE A 419 25.42 31.60 -9.70
C PHE A 419 24.14 31.31 -10.48
N ILE A 420 23.99 30.05 -10.91
CA ILE A 420 22.71 29.51 -11.35
C ILE A 420 22.18 28.63 -10.23
N LYS A 421 21.02 28.98 -9.67
CA LYS A 421 20.44 28.32 -8.50
C LYS A 421 19.03 27.78 -8.76
N SER A 422 18.69 26.71 -8.05
CA SER A 422 17.35 26.14 -7.93
C SER A 422 17.01 25.92 -6.46
N ARG A 423 15.75 26.17 -6.07
CA ARG A 423 15.20 25.90 -4.74
C ARG A 423 13.99 24.99 -4.84
N THR A 424 14.22 23.74 -4.49
CA THR A 424 13.26 22.65 -4.60
C THR A 424 13.45 21.69 -3.45
N TRP A 425 12.36 21.13 -2.94
CA TRP A 425 12.40 20.00 -2.01
C TRP A 425 11.76 18.79 -2.67
N ILE A 426 12.39 17.63 -2.52
CA ILE A 426 11.86 16.34 -2.95
C ILE A 426 11.75 15.46 -1.71
N GLY A 427 10.64 14.77 -1.55
CA GLY A 427 10.50 13.84 -0.44
C GLY A 427 9.30 12.93 -0.50
N LEU A 428 9.40 11.84 0.25
CA LEU A 428 8.31 10.89 0.42
C LEU A 428 7.28 11.48 1.37
N VAL A 429 6.13 11.78 0.80
CA VAL A 429 4.97 12.13 1.58
C VAL A 429 4.41 10.80 2.13
N ARG A 430 3.73 9.97 1.35
CA ARG A 430 3.25 8.68 1.86
C ARG A 430 4.24 7.54 1.59
N PRO A 431 5.13 7.16 2.53
CA PRO A 431 6.07 6.05 2.30
C PRO A 431 5.34 4.72 2.10
N GLU A 432 4.12 4.57 2.63
CA GLU A 432 3.28 3.39 2.40
C GLU A 432 2.78 3.27 0.95
N GLY A 433 2.77 4.35 0.16
CA GLY A 433 2.34 4.36 -1.24
C GLY A 433 3.39 3.86 -2.23
N HIS A 434 4.51 3.35 -1.71
CA HIS A 434 5.66 2.84 -2.46
C HIS A 434 5.82 1.34 -2.18
N GLY A 435 6.10 0.54 -3.22
CA GLY A 435 6.43 -0.88 -3.07
C GLY A 435 7.69 -1.21 -3.85
N VAL A 436 8.42 -2.24 -3.44
CA VAL A 436 9.69 -2.61 -4.10
C VAL A 436 9.76 -4.10 -4.35
N ILE A 437 10.23 -4.44 -5.55
CA ILE A 437 10.66 -5.79 -5.91
C ILE A 437 12.14 -5.73 -6.26
N ARG A 438 12.93 -6.58 -5.62
CA ARG A 438 14.33 -6.81 -5.98
C ARG A 438 14.45 -8.10 -6.77
N LEU A 439 15.09 -8.04 -7.94
CA LEU A 439 15.43 -9.21 -8.74
C LEU A 439 16.83 -9.69 -8.40
N LYS A 440 16.98 -10.98 -8.09
CA LYS A 440 18.30 -11.61 -7.88
C LYS A 440 18.63 -12.55 -9.04
N ASN A 441 19.91 -12.57 -9.42
CA ASN A 441 20.47 -13.49 -10.41
C ASN A 441 19.83 -13.39 -11.81
N TYR A 442 19.28 -12.22 -12.17
CA TYR A 442 18.66 -12.00 -13.47
C TYR A 442 19.69 -11.85 -14.61
N GLU A 443 20.90 -11.38 -14.29
CA GLU A 443 22.00 -11.17 -15.24
C GLU A 443 22.38 -12.46 -15.99
N ALA A 444 22.33 -13.61 -15.31
CA ALA A 444 22.61 -14.92 -15.90
C ALA A 444 21.70 -15.26 -17.09
N PHE A 445 20.53 -14.63 -17.17
CA PHE A 445 19.53 -14.83 -18.22
C PHE A 445 19.53 -13.75 -19.30
N LEU A 446 20.22 -12.63 -19.09
CA LEU A 446 20.26 -11.51 -20.04
C LEU A 446 21.32 -11.66 -21.14
N SER A 447 22.19 -12.67 -21.07
CA SER A 447 23.32 -12.87 -22.00
C SER A 447 24.28 -11.68 -22.15
N MET A 448 24.12 -10.63 -21.34
CA MET A 448 25.00 -9.44 -21.31
C MET A 448 26.24 -9.62 -20.42
N GLY A 449 26.46 -10.83 -19.90
CA GLY A 449 27.69 -11.23 -19.21
C GLY A 449 28.54 -12.14 -20.09
N ALA A 450 29.19 -11.58 -21.11
CA ALA A 450 30.36 -12.15 -21.78
C ALA A 450 31.26 -11.01 -22.28
#